data_AF-A0A1S8ZLK9-F1
#
_entry.id   AF-A0A1S8ZLK9-F1
#
_cell.length_a   1.000
_cell.length_b   1.000
_cell.length_c   1.000
_cell.angle_alpha   90.00
_cell.angle_beta   90.00
_cell.angle_gamma   90.00
#
_symmetry.space_group_name_H-M   'P 1'
#
loop_
_entity.id
_entity.type
_entity.pdbx_description
1 polymer ?
#
loop_
_entity_poly.entity_id
_entity_poly.type
_entity_poly.pdbx_seq_one_letter_code
_entity_poly.pdbx_strand_id
1 'polypeptide(L)'
;SDEPMPVARYDCIVVDEAHRGYILDKEQTEGELQFRSQLDYVSAYRRILDHFDAVKIALTATPALHTVQIFGEPVYRYTYRTAVIDGFLIDQDPPIQIITRNAQEGVYLSKGEQVERISPQGEVINDTLEDD
;
A
#
# COMPACT_ATOMS: atom_id res chain seq x y z
N SER A 1 -27.84 -11.41 15.46
CA SER A 1 -28.52 -12.69 15.20
C SER A 1 -27.49 -13.64 14.62
N ASP A 2 -27.44 -14.88 15.11
CA ASP A 2 -26.47 -15.91 14.68
C ASP A 2 -26.89 -16.67 13.41
N GLU A 3 -27.79 -16.12 12.60
CA GLU A 3 -28.11 -16.74 11.31
C GLU A 3 -27.01 -16.43 10.28
N PRO A 4 -26.42 -17.46 9.64
CA PRO A 4 -25.44 -17.25 8.59
C PRO A 4 -26.09 -16.48 7.44
N MET A 5 -25.39 -15.46 6.93
CA MET A 5 -25.90 -14.69 5.78
C MET A 5 -26.08 -15.63 4.57
N PRO A 6 -27.26 -15.66 3.94
CA PRO A 6 -27.45 -16.43 2.70
C PRO A 6 -26.51 -15.96 1.59
N VAL A 7 -26.00 -16.92 0.81
CA VAL A 7 -25.09 -16.69 -0.33
C VAL A 7 -25.72 -15.78 -1.39
N ALA A 8 -27.01 -15.94 -1.67
CA ALA A 8 -27.76 -15.17 -2.67
C ALA A 8 -28.44 -13.92 -2.10
N ARG A 9 -27.88 -13.34 -1.02
CA ARG A 9 -28.46 -12.14 -0.39
C ARG A 9 -28.29 -10.88 -1.25
N TYR A 10 -27.21 -10.82 -2.03
CA TYR A 10 -26.87 -9.65 -2.84
C TYR A 10 -26.76 -10.06 -4.29
N ASP A 11 -27.30 -9.25 -5.19
CA ASP A 11 -27.11 -9.39 -6.64
C ASP A 11 -25.80 -8.72 -7.11
N CYS A 12 -25.35 -7.70 -6.39
CA CYS A 12 -24.14 -6.93 -6.70
C CYS A 12 -23.40 -6.45 -5.44
N ILE A 13 -22.08 -6.49 -5.48
CA ILE A 13 -21.17 -5.94 -4.49
C ILE A 13 -20.24 -4.95 -5.19
N VAL A 14 -20.20 -3.72 -4.69
CA VAL A 14 -19.25 -2.70 -5.12
C VAL A 14 -18.18 -2.54 -4.05
N VAL A 15 -16.92 -2.69 -4.46
CA VAL A 15 -15.75 -2.48 -3.60
C VAL A 15 -15.07 -1.21 -4.05
N ASP A 16 -15.13 -0.19 -3.20
CA ASP A 16 -14.32 1.01 -3.37
C ASP A 16 -12.91 0.80 -2.82
N GLU A 17 -11.94 1.53 -3.36
CA GLU A 17 -10.51 1.40 -3.04
C GLU A 17 -10.03 -0.06 -3.00
N ALA A 18 -10.36 -0.84 -4.03
CA ALA A 18 -10.12 -2.29 -4.10
C ALA A 18 -8.63 -2.72 -4.03
N HIS A 19 -7.70 -1.77 -3.94
CA HIS A 19 -6.30 -2.02 -3.62
C HIS A 19 -6.05 -2.20 -2.10
N ARG A 20 -6.91 -1.63 -1.24
CA ARG A 20 -6.83 -1.73 0.23
C ARG A 20 -7.05 -3.13 0.77
N GLY A 21 -7.69 -4.01 -0.01
CA GLY A 21 -7.80 -5.44 0.30
C GLY A 21 -6.47 -6.14 0.56
N TYR A 22 -5.33 -5.52 0.19
CA TYR A 22 -3.99 -6.07 0.37
C TYR A 22 -3.01 -5.16 1.12
N ILE A 23 -3.06 -3.84 0.91
CA ILE A 23 -2.11 -2.90 1.51
C ILE A 23 -2.70 -2.41 2.83
N LEU A 24 -1.99 -2.68 3.94
CA LEU A 24 -2.15 -1.97 5.21
C LEU A 24 -1.82 -0.50 4.95
N ASP A 25 -2.79 0.26 4.45
CA ASP A 25 -2.66 1.69 4.49
C ASP A 25 -2.90 2.10 5.94
N LYS A 26 -1.85 2.64 6.55
CA LYS A 26 -1.71 2.87 7.99
C LYS A 26 -2.57 4.04 8.50
N GLU A 27 -3.65 4.37 7.81
CA GLU A 27 -4.74 5.12 8.42
C GLU A 27 -5.66 4.13 9.13
N GLN A 28 -5.17 3.60 10.25
CA GLN A 28 -6.01 2.81 11.16
C GLN A 28 -7.10 3.73 11.71
N THR A 29 -8.23 3.78 11.01
CA THR A 29 -9.46 4.28 11.60
C THR A 29 -9.78 3.39 12.81
N GLU A 30 -10.30 3.96 13.91
CA GLU A 30 -10.42 3.30 15.23
C GLU A 30 -11.10 1.90 15.24
N GLY A 31 -11.79 1.50 14.17
CA GLY A 31 -12.41 0.18 14.00
C GLY A 31 -11.51 -0.94 13.46
N GLU A 32 -10.34 -0.65 12.87
CA GLU A 32 -9.50 -1.64 12.17
C GLU A 32 -8.39 -2.27 13.04
N LEU A 33 -8.32 -1.88 14.32
CA LEU A 33 -7.37 -2.39 15.32
C LEU A 33 -7.50 -3.90 15.62
N GLN A 34 -8.54 -4.58 15.11
CA GLN A 34 -8.79 -6.00 15.38
C GLN A 34 -7.98 -6.97 14.50
N PHE A 35 -7.38 -6.51 13.41
CA PHE A 35 -6.60 -7.38 12.52
C PHE A 35 -5.13 -7.39 12.93
N ARG A 36 -4.72 -8.50 13.56
CA ARG A 36 -3.36 -8.69 14.12
C ARG A 36 -2.31 -8.92 13.02
N SER A 37 -2.72 -9.30 11.80
CA SER A 37 -1.82 -9.52 10.66
C SER A 37 -2.46 -9.17 9.31
N GLN A 38 -1.63 -8.79 8.33
CA GLN A 38 -2.02 -8.53 6.93
C GLN A 38 -2.72 -9.75 6.30
N LEU A 39 -2.25 -10.96 6.62
CA LEU A 39 -2.78 -12.21 6.08
C LEU A 39 -4.22 -12.47 6.58
N ASP A 40 -4.52 -12.12 7.83
CA ASP A 40 -5.85 -12.30 8.40
C ASP A 40 -6.87 -11.36 7.75
N TYR A 41 -6.47 -10.12 7.46
CA TYR A 41 -7.32 -9.16 6.76
C TYR A 41 -7.61 -9.60 5.32
N VAL A 42 -6.58 -10.00 4.56
CA VAL A 42 -6.74 -10.52 3.18
C VAL A 42 -7.65 -11.75 3.18
N SER A 43 -7.50 -12.64 4.17
CA SER A 43 -8.31 -13.84 4.33
C SER A 43 -9.77 -13.50 4.65
N ALA A 44 -10.02 -12.57 5.57
CA ALA A 44 -11.37 -12.12 5.90
C ALA A 44 -12.07 -11.43 4.71
N TYR A 45 -11.34 -10.55 4.02
CA TYR A 45 -11.80 -9.85 2.83
C TYR A 45 -12.19 -10.83 1.71
N ARG A 46 -11.31 -11.79 1.39
CA ARG A 46 -11.61 -12.83 0.39
C ARG A 46 -12.79 -13.70 0.81
N ARG A 47 -12.86 -14.12 2.07
CA ARG A 47 -13.98 -14.92 2.58
C ARG A 47 -15.33 -14.24 2.35
N ILE A 48 -15.42 -12.92 2.52
CA ILE A 48 -16.66 -12.17 2.26
C ILE A 48 -16.99 -12.18 0.76
N LEU A 49 -16.02 -11.88 -0.10
CA LEU A 49 -16.24 -11.86 -1.55
C LEU A 49 -16.61 -13.25 -2.10
N ASP A 50 -15.93 -14.29 -1.64
CA ASP A 50 -16.14 -15.67 -2.08
C ASP A 50 -17.47 -16.26 -1.55
N HIS A 51 -17.97 -15.74 -0.42
CA HIS A 51 -19.23 -16.20 0.18
C HIS A 51 -20.46 -15.78 -0.62
N PHE A 52 -20.45 -14.61 -1.26
CA PHE A 52 -21.62 -14.11 -1.98
C PHE A 52 -21.57 -14.43 -3.48
N ASP A 53 -22.62 -15.10 -3.95
CA ASP A 53 -22.85 -15.32 -5.38
C ASP A 53 -23.50 -14.07 -6.00
N ALA A 54 -22.67 -13.04 -6.15
CA ALA A 54 -23.05 -11.71 -6.61
C ALA A 54 -22.07 -11.22 -7.68
N VAL A 55 -22.53 -10.31 -8.55
CA VAL A 55 -21.67 -9.52 -9.44
C VAL A 55 -20.75 -8.64 -8.59
N LYS A 56 -19.44 -8.66 -8.85
CA LYS A 56 -18.44 -7.92 -8.08
C LYS A 56 -17.82 -6.83 -8.94
N ILE A 57 -17.97 -5.58 -8.53
CA ILE A 57 -17.41 -4.41 -9.22
C ILE A 57 -16.36 -3.79 -8.31
N ALA A 58 -15.12 -3.71 -8.77
CA ALA A 58 -14.02 -3.07 -8.06
C ALA A 58 -13.72 -1.70 -8.65
N LEU A 59 -13.60 -0.70 -7.79
CA LEU A 59 -13.17 0.65 -8.10
C LEU A 59 -11.83 0.91 -7.42
N THR A 60 -10.88 1.50 -8.14
CA THR A 60 -9.59 1.91 -7.57
C THR A 60 -8.93 2.96 -8.46
N ALA A 61 -8.31 3.96 -7.85
CA ALA A 61 -7.43 4.90 -8.55
C ALA A 61 -6.01 4.31 -8.75
N THR A 62 -5.60 3.39 -7.89
CA THR A 62 -4.25 2.83 -7.79
C THR A 62 -4.28 1.31 -7.90
N PRO A 63 -4.45 0.75 -9.11
CA PRO A 63 -4.55 -0.71 -9.28
C PRO A 63 -3.24 -1.40 -8.87
N ALA A 64 -3.37 -2.40 -8.00
CA ALA A 64 -2.28 -3.25 -7.55
C ALA A 64 -2.40 -4.67 -8.13
N LEU A 65 -1.29 -5.43 -8.16
CA LEU A 65 -1.26 -6.81 -8.67
C LEU A 65 -2.34 -7.69 -8.04
N HIS A 66 -2.55 -7.56 -6.72
CA HIS A 66 -3.54 -8.36 -6.00
C HIS A 66 -4.98 -7.99 -6.35
N THR A 67 -5.28 -6.73 -6.63
CA THR A 67 -6.60 -6.31 -7.12
C THR A 67 -6.91 -7.03 -8.43
N VAL A 68 -5.94 -7.08 -9.35
CA VAL A 68 -6.08 -7.80 -10.63
C VAL A 68 -6.24 -9.31 -10.41
N GLN A 69 -5.54 -9.89 -9.44
CA GLN A 69 -5.71 -11.31 -9.09
C GLN A 69 -7.09 -11.65 -8.52
N ILE A 70 -7.80 -10.68 -7.92
CA ILE A 70 -9.13 -10.90 -7.34
C ILE A 70 -10.23 -10.60 -8.36
N PHE A 71 -10.12 -9.48 -9.08
CA PHE A 71 -11.20 -8.96 -9.94
C PHE A 71 -10.94 -9.13 -11.44
N GLY A 72 -9.74 -9.57 -11.84
CA GLY A 72 -9.31 -9.61 -13.23
C GLY A 72 -8.79 -8.26 -13.74
N GLU A 73 -8.54 -8.20 -15.05
CA GLU A 73 -8.10 -6.97 -15.72
C GLU A 73 -9.22 -5.91 -15.72
N PRO A 74 -8.89 -4.61 -15.62
CA PRO A 74 -9.88 -3.55 -15.61
C PRO A 74 -10.64 -3.48 -16.94
N VAL A 75 -11.96 -3.56 -16.88
CA VAL A 75 -12.85 -3.41 -18.05
C VAL A 75 -12.95 -1.97 -18.55
N TYR A 76 -12.57 -1.00 -17.72
CA TYR A 76 -12.51 0.41 -18.05
C TYR A 76 -11.40 1.10 -17.24
N ARG A 77 -10.71 2.06 -17.87
CA ARG A 77 -9.67 2.86 -17.21
C ARG A 77 -9.80 4.31 -17.64
N TYR A 78 -10.14 5.16 -16.68
CA TYR A 78 -10.11 6.61 -16.84
C TYR A 78 -8.88 7.15 -16.12
N THR A 79 -7.89 7.59 -16.90
CA THR A 79 -6.59 7.96 -16.33
C THR A 79 -6.61 9.38 -15.79
N TYR A 80 -5.73 9.66 -14.82
CA TYR A 80 -5.46 11.01 -14.35
C TYR A 80 -5.25 12.00 -15.51
N ARG A 81 -4.39 11.64 -16.47
CA ARG A 81 -4.09 12.48 -17.63
C ARG A 81 -5.31 12.74 -18.49
N THR A 82 -6.15 11.73 -18.71
CA THR A 82 -7.42 11.89 -19.44
C THR A 82 -8.33 12.88 -18.71
N ALA A 83 -8.48 12.71 -17.39
CA ALA A 83 -9.31 13.59 -16.57
C ALA A 83 -8.84 15.04 -16.53
N VAL A 84 -7.53 15.28 -16.60
CA VAL A 84 -6.94 16.62 -16.76
C VAL A 84 -7.25 17.20 -18.14
N ILE A 85 -7.04 16.43 -19.21
CA ILE A 85 -7.31 16.86 -20.60
C ILE A 85 -8.79 17.22 -20.79
N ASP A 86 -9.68 16.43 -20.21
CA ASP A 86 -11.14 16.62 -20.31
C ASP A 86 -11.66 17.76 -19.39
N GLY A 87 -10.79 18.35 -18.56
CA GLY A 87 -11.13 19.47 -17.68
C GLY A 87 -11.85 19.10 -16.38
N PHE A 88 -11.86 17.82 -16.00
CA PHE A 88 -12.44 17.34 -14.75
C PHE A 88 -11.48 17.41 -13.56
N LEU A 89 -10.17 17.29 -13.81
CA LEU A 89 -9.13 17.42 -12.79
C LEU A 89 -8.18 18.56 -13.11
N ILE A 90 -7.63 19.16 -12.06
CA ILE A 90 -6.54 20.12 -12.15
C ILE A 90 -5.22 19.34 -12.27
N ASP A 91 -4.36 19.78 -13.18
CA ASP A 91 -3.03 19.18 -13.35
C ASP A 91 -2.16 19.42 -12.11
N GLN A 92 -1.23 18.51 -11.85
CA GLN A 92 -0.31 18.59 -10.74
C GLN A 92 0.95 19.34 -11.21
N ASP A 93 1.38 20.33 -10.44
CA ASP A 93 2.67 20.95 -10.69
C ASP A 93 3.81 19.91 -10.62
N PRO A 94 4.88 20.08 -11.41
CA PRO A 94 6.04 19.20 -11.35
C PRO A 94 6.54 19.04 -9.90
N PRO A 95 6.82 17.80 -9.43
CA PRO A 95 7.21 17.59 -8.06
C PRO A 95 8.55 18.27 -7.78
N ILE A 96 8.61 19.03 -6.68
CA ILE A 96 9.86 19.59 -6.17
C ILE A 96 10.66 18.45 -5.56
N GLN A 97 11.76 18.07 -6.21
CA GLN A 97 12.68 17.07 -5.67
C GLN A 97 13.65 17.75 -4.69
N ILE A 98 13.46 17.48 -3.40
CA ILE A 98 14.40 17.88 -2.36
C ILE A 98 15.51 16.84 -2.32
N ILE A 99 16.71 17.22 -2.78
CA ILE A 99 17.89 16.36 -2.74
C ILE A 99 18.85 16.90 -1.67
N THR A 100 19.27 16.05 -0.74
CA THR A 100 20.23 16.45 0.28
C THR A 100 21.64 16.50 -0.29
N ARG A 101 22.51 17.33 0.30
CA ARG A 101 23.93 17.38 -0.07
C ARG A 101 24.56 15.98 -0.04
N ASN A 102 24.34 15.21 1.02
CA ASN A 102 24.91 13.87 1.15
C ASN A 102 24.36 12.88 0.12
N ALA A 103 23.13 13.06 -0.37
CA ALA A 103 22.61 12.23 -1.46
C ALA A 103 23.26 12.57 -2.82
N GLN A 104 23.73 13.81 -3.02
CA GLN A 104 24.43 14.25 -4.23
C GLN A 104 25.93 13.96 -4.18
N GLU A 105 26.56 14.29 -3.07
CA GLU A 105 28.03 14.30 -2.89
C GLU A 105 28.53 13.01 -2.22
N GLY A 106 27.62 12.19 -1.70
CA GLY A 106 27.94 11.04 -0.85
C GLY A 106 28.06 11.42 0.63
N VAL A 107 28.13 10.40 1.48
CA VAL A 107 28.47 10.56 2.89
C VAL A 107 29.98 10.43 3.00
N TYR A 108 30.65 11.49 3.42
CA TYR A 108 32.07 11.44 3.77
C TYR A 108 32.21 11.21 5.26
N LEU A 109 32.89 10.12 5.63
CA LEU A 109 33.35 9.89 6.99
C LEU A 109 34.87 10.08 6.99
N SER A 110 35.37 10.81 7.98
CA SER A 110 36.80 11.06 8.12
C SER A 110 37.50 9.81 8.65
N LYS A 111 38.76 9.62 8.26
CA LYS A 111 39.64 8.65 8.92
C LYS A 111 39.71 8.95 10.43
N GLY A 112 39.67 7.91 11.26
CA GLY A 112 39.66 8.04 12.72
C GLY A 112 38.35 8.54 13.32
N GLU A 113 37.28 8.69 12.54
CA GLU A 113 35.97 9.11 13.05
C GLU A 113 35.31 7.99 13.88
N GLN A 114 34.69 8.39 15.00
CA GLN A 114 33.88 7.49 15.83
C GLN A 114 32.53 7.26 15.15
N VAL A 115 32.20 6.00 14.88
CA VAL A 115 30.98 5.60 14.17
C VAL A 115 30.22 4.54 14.96
N GLU A 116 28.91 4.49 14.79
CA GLU A 116 28.08 3.42 15.32
C GLU A 116 27.85 2.35 14.23
N ARG A 117 28.23 1.09 14.52
CA ARG A 117 28.01 -0.05 13.65
C ARG A 117 26.98 -1.00 14.27
N ILE A 118 26.10 -1.54 13.42
CA ILE A 118 25.12 -2.54 13.84
C ILE A 118 25.69 -3.94 13.58
N SER A 119 25.67 -4.82 14.58
CA SER A 119 26.07 -6.23 14.44
C SER A 119 25.03 -7.03 13.63
N PRO A 120 25.39 -8.20 13.06
CA PRO A 120 24.40 -9.10 12.44
C PRO A 120 23.25 -9.52 13.38
N GLN A 121 23.45 -9.41 14.69
CA GLN A 121 22.48 -9.70 15.75
C GLN A 121 21.66 -8.47 16.17
N GLY A 122 21.92 -7.29 15.59
CA GLY A 122 21.16 -6.06 15.84
C GLY A 122 21.67 -5.20 17.00
N GLU A 123 22.85 -5.49 17.55
CA GLU A 123 23.44 -4.70 18.63
C GLU A 123 24.19 -3.48 18.06
N VAL A 124 24.07 -2.32 18.72
CA VAL A 124 24.80 -1.09 18.36
C VAL A 124 26.17 -1.12 19.04
N ILE A 125 27.24 -0.95 18.24
CA ILE A 125 28.63 -1.00 18.68
C ILE A 125 29.30 0.32 18.28
N ASN A 126 29.92 1.02 19.22
CA ASN A 126 30.80 2.15 18.91
C ASN A 126 32.12 1.62 18.34
N ASP A 127 32.50 2.12 17.17
CA ASP A 127 33.67 1.70 16.41
C ASP A 127 34.44 2.94 15.92
N THR A 128 35.68 2.76 15.49
CA THR A 128 36.51 3.86 14.97
C THR A 128 37.04 3.48 13.60
N LEU A 129 36.87 4.37 12.61
CA LEU A 129 37.34 4.11 11.25
C LEU A 129 38.88 4.02 11.21
N GLU A 130 39.40 3.07 10.43
CA GLU A 130 40.84 2.87 10.25
C GLU A 130 41.53 4.12 9.67
N ASP A 131 42.77 4.36 10.08
CA ASP A 131 43.55 5.55 9.70
C ASP A 131 44.30 5.39 8.34
N ASP A 132 44.29 4.20 7.73
CA ASP A 132 45.12 3.84 6.56
C ASP A 132 44.38 3.86 5.21
#